data_AF-A0A068NS10-F1
#
_entry.id   AF-A0A068NS10-F1
#
_cell.length_a   1.000
_cell.length_b   1.000
_cell.length_c   1.000
_cell.angle_alpha   90.00
_cell.angle_beta   90.00
_cell.angle_gamma   90.00
#
_symmetry.space_group_name_H-M   'P 1'
#
loop_
_entity.id
_entity.type
_entity.pdbx_description
1 polymer ?
#
loop_
_entity_poly.entity_id
_entity_poly.type
_entity_poly.pdbx_seq_one_letter_code
_entity_poly.pdbx_strand_id
1 'polypeptide(L)'
;MRRWKVEELAHRSEVSLGQVSNVRQLLIKNAFAEAGREGLDVVDPRGLLADWASSYKPRHNTKTFFTLQRPADIERSLSRHLTDYALTEMSAADRYAPFTRHQRVSFYVAAWPLHLDRVLELRPAEGTPNLFIYEDPEGLRFSEDRDGALCASPILTYLDLSNMGGRGQDAAEHLLDNVIHPRWQ
;
A
#
# COMPACT_ATOMS: atom_id res chain seq x y z
N MET A 1 -17.36 3.37 12.34
CA MET A 1 -17.35 2.52 11.11
C MET A 1 -18.58 2.72 10.21
N ARG A 2 -18.40 2.58 8.89
CA ARG A 2 -19.43 2.74 7.86
C ARG A 2 -20.01 1.39 7.44
N ARG A 3 -21.34 1.31 7.27
CA ARG A 3 -22.05 0.15 6.71
C ARG A 3 -22.05 0.21 5.19
N TRP A 4 -21.81 -0.93 4.54
CA TRP A 4 -21.62 -1.00 3.09
C TRP A 4 -22.66 -1.86 2.39
N LYS A 5 -23.35 -1.30 1.40
CA LYS A 5 -24.21 -2.08 0.49
C LYS A 5 -23.35 -2.80 -0.54
N VAL A 6 -23.82 -3.97 -0.99
CA VAL A 6 -23.12 -4.78 -2.00
C VAL A 6 -22.92 -4.02 -3.31
N GLU A 7 -23.94 -3.26 -3.74
CA GLU A 7 -23.85 -2.46 -4.97
C GLU A 7 -22.82 -1.34 -4.86
N GLU A 8 -22.73 -0.69 -3.69
CA GLU A 8 -21.76 0.37 -3.46
C GLU A 8 -20.32 -0.18 -3.46
N LEU A 9 -20.09 -1.31 -2.80
CA LEU A 9 -18.78 -1.96 -2.80
C LEU A 9 -18.37 -2.34 -4.22
N ALA A 10 -19.27 -2.96 -4.99
CA ALA A 10 -18.99 -3.36 -6.37
C ALA A 10 -18.61 -2.16 -7.25
N HIS A 11 -19.32 -1.05 -7.08
CA HIS A 11 -19.02 0.18 -7.82
C HIS A 11 -17.66 0.77 -7.42
N ARG A 12 -17.37 0.90 -6.11
CA ARG A 12 -16.13 1.53 -5.63
C ARG A 12 -14.89 0.66 -5.82
N SER A 13 -15.02 -0.66 -5.79
CA SER A 13 -13.91 -1.59 -6.02
C SER A 13 -13.80 -2.04 -7.48
N GLU A 14 -14.72 -1.64 -8.35
CA GLU A 14 -14.77 -2.02 -9.77
C GLU A 14 -14.74 -3.54 -9.98
N VAL A 15 -15.40 -4.29 -9.10
CA VAL A 15 -15.56 -5.74 -9.22
C VAL A 15 -17.02 -6.11 -9.36
N SER A 16 -17.31 -7.32 -9.83
CA SER A 16 -18.70 -7.75 -10.01
C SER A 16 -19.43 -7.91 -8.67
N LEU A 17 -20.75 -7.74 -8.68
CA LEU A 17 -21.62 -8.02 -7.52
C LEU A 17 -21.43 -9.45 -6.98
N GLY A 18 -21.15 -10.41 -7.86
CA GLY A 18 -20.84 -11.78 -7.48
C GLY A 18 -19.55 -11.89 -6.66
N GLN A 19 -18.49 -11.18 -7.07
CA GLN A 19 -17.23 -11.16 -6.31
C GLN A 19 -17.40 -10.50 -4.94
N VAL A 20 -18.11 -9.36 -4.87
CA VAL A 20 -18.43 -8.73 -3.59
C VAL A 20 -19.25 -9.66 -2.70
N SER A 21 -20.21 -10.39 -3.28
CA SER A 21 -21.04 -11.35 -2.53
C SER A 21 -20.22 -12.50 -1.96
N ASN A 22 -19.27 -13.03 -2.72
CA ASN A 22 -18.34 -14.07 -2.26
C ASN A 22 -17.46 -13.57 -1.11
N VAL A 23 -16.83 -12.41 -1.27
CA VAL A 23 -16.00 -11.80 -0.22
C VAL A 23 -16.83 -11.52 1.03
N ARG A 24 -18.03 -10.97 0.89
CA ARG A 24 -18.97 -10.77 2.00
C ARG A 24 -19.27 -12.06 2.76
N GLN A 25 -19.56 -13.16 2.06
CA GLN A 25 -19.82 -14.44 2.70
C GLN A 25 -18.60 -14.96 3.47
N LEU A 26 -17.39 -14.79 2.92
CA LEU A 26 -16.14 -15.18 3.58
C LEU A 26 -15.91 -14.36 4.85
N LEU A 27 -16.11 -13.03 4.79
CA LEU A 27 -15.96 -12.15 5.95
C LEU A 27 -16.93 -12.53 7.08
N ILE A 28 -18.19 -12.83 6.75
CA ILE A 28 -19.19 -13.27 7.73
C ILE A 28 -18.86 -14.66 8.29
N LYS A 29 -18.49 -15.61 7.42
CA LYS A 29 -18.16 -16.99 7.82
C LYS A 29 -16.98 -17.02 8.81
N ASN A 30 -16.00 -16.14 8.63
CA ASN A 30 -14.83 -16.03 9.51
C ASN A 30 -15.04 -15.04 10.68
N ALA A 31 -16.28 -14.59 10.91
CA ALA A 31 -16.65 -13.67 11.99
C ALA A 31 -15.95 -12.29 11.95
N PHE A 32 -15.38 -11.89 10.81
CA PHE A 32 -14.80 -10.55 10.63
C PHE A 32 -15.86 -9.48 10.36
N ALA A 33 -17.04 -9.87 9.86
CA ALA A 33 -18.11 -8.95 9.53
C ALA A 33 -19.49 -9.53 9.85
N GLU A 34 -20.46 -8.64 10.05
CA GLU A 34 -21.87 -8.98 10.25
C GLU A 34 -22.75 -8.34 9.18
N ALA A 35 -23.83 -9.03 8.82
CA ALA A 35 -24.83 -8.49 7.91
C ALA A 35 -25.96 -7.82 8.69
N GLY A 36 -26.12 -6.50 8.52
CA GLY A 36 -27.27 -5.75 9.00
C GLY A 36 -28.27 -5.42 7.88
N ARG A 37 -29.40 -4.81 8.26
CA ARG A 37 -30.40 -4.28 7.29
C ARG A 37 -29.82 -3.20 6.37
N GLU A 38 -28.80 -2.49 6.83
CA GLU A 38 -28.19 -1.37 6.10
C GLU A 38 -26.93 -1.76 5.31
N GLY A 39 -26.49 -3.02 5.39
CA GLY A 39 -25.30 -3.49 4.69
C GLY A 39 -24.38 -4.37 5.54
N LEU A 40 -23.18 -4.60 5.02
CA LEU A 40 -22.09 -5.28 5.71
C LEU A 40 -21.40 -4.32 6.67
N ASP A 41 -21.17 -4.77 7.90
CA ASP A 41 -20.41 -4.07 8.93
C ASP A 41 -19.20 -4.91 9.34
N VAL A 42 -18.00 -4.33 9.36
CA VAL A 42 -16.79 -5.05 9.76
C VAL A 42 -16.66 -4.93 11.27
N VAL A 43 -16.83 -6.03 11.99
CA VAL A 43 -16.87 -6.05 13.46
C VAL A 43 -15.51 -6.34 14.10
N ASP A 44 -14.61 -6.98 13.36
CA ASP A 44 -13.22 -7.20 13.77
C ASP A 44 -12.24 -6.75 12.68
N PRO A 45 -12.05 -5.42 12.49
CA PRO A 45 -11.14 -4.89 11.48
C PRO A 45 -9.67 -5.23 11.75
N ARG A 46 -9.27 -5.37 13.03
CA ARG A 46 -7.90 -5.72 13.41
C ARG A 46 -7.59 -7.16 13.07
N GLY A 47 -8.48 -8.09 13.45
CA GLY A 47 -8.35 -9.51 13.10
C GLY A 47 -8.40 -9.73 11.60
N LEU A 48 -9.30 -9.05 10.88
CA LEU A 48 -9.35 -9.11 9.42
C LEU A 48 -8.03 -8.68 8.77
N LEU A 49 -7.47 -7.55 9.20
CA LEU A 49 -6.22 -7.04 8.63
C LEU A 49 -5.03 -7.96 8.95
N ALA A 50 -4.98 -8.52 10.16
CA ALA A 50 -3.94 -9.47 10.56
C ALA A 50 -4.02 -10.78 9.76
N ASP A 51 -5.24 -11.33 9.57
CA ASP A 51 -5.47 -12.52 8.75
C ASP A 51 -5.08 -12.28 7.29
N TRP A 52 -5.46 -11.12 6.74
CA TRP A 52 -5.04 -10.73 5.39
C TRP A 52 -3.52 -10.64 5.29
N ALA A 53 -2.84 -9.96 6.21
CA ALA A 53 -1.38 -9.87 6.20
C ALA A 53 -0.68 -11.24 6.26
N SER A 54 -1.22 -12.18 7.03
CA SER A 54 -0.65 -13.54 7.16
C SER A 54 -0.67 -14.35 5.86
N SER A 55 -1.61 -14.04 4.95
CA SER A 55 -1.82 -14.72 3.68
C SER A 55 -1.43 -13.87 2.46
N TYR A 56 -1.08 -12.61 2.69
CA TYR A 56 -0.73 -11.64 1.67
C TYR A 56 0.55 -12.05 0.96
N LYS A 57 0.46 -12.16 -0.37
CA LYS A 57 1.60 -12.46 -1.24
C LYS A 57 1.55 -11.47 -2.40
N PRO A 58 2.36 -10.40 -2.36
CA PRO A 58 2.37 -9.43 -3.44
C PRO A 58 2.76 -10.11 -4.76
N ARG A 59 2.04 -9.78 -5.83
CA ARG A 59 2.24 -10.33 -7.17
C ARG A 59 2.52 -9.20 -8.15
N HIS A 60 3.73 -8.67 -8.08
CA HIS A 60 4.17 -7.61 -8.98
C HIS A 60 5.51 -7.95 -9.61
N ASN A 61 5.73 -7.43 -10.82
CA ASN A 61 7.05 -7.45 -11.42
C ASN A 61 7.93 -6.44 -10.68
N THR A 62 9.11 -6.86 -10.23
CA THR A 62 10.01 -6.02 -9.44
C THR A 62 11.27 -5.69 -10.23
N LYS A 63 11.64 -4.40 -10.25
CA LYS A 63 12.98 -3.97 -10.63
C LYS A 63 13.64 -3.29 -9.44
N THR A 64 14.90 -3.65 -9.23
CA THR A 64 15.69 -3.10 -8.14
C THR A 64 16.90 -2.39 -8.71
N PHE A 65 17.26 -1.28 -8.07
CA PHE A 65 18.38 -0.44 -8.46
C PHE A 65 19.17 -0.03 -7.22
N PHE A 66 20.40 0.39 -7.46
CA PHE A 66 21.19 1.09 -6.47
C PHE A 66 21.26 2.57 -6.85
N THR A 67 21.20 3.45 -5.86
CA THR A 67 21.40 4.89 -6.01
C THR A 67 22.07 5.49 -4.79
N LEU A 68 22.89 6.52 -4.99
CA LEU A 68 23.49 7.30 -3.91
C LEU A 68 22.65 8.51 -3.52
N GLN A 69 21.53 8.75 -4.20
CA GLN A 69 20.63 9.85 -3.89
C GLN A 69 19.92 9.59 -2.56
N ARG A 70 19.60 10.66 -1.84
CA ARG A 70 18.82 10.56 -0.61
C ARG A 70 17.36 10.25 -0.96
N PRO A 71 16.62 9.50 -0.13
CA PRO A 71 15.21 9.19 -0.36
C PRO A 71 14.36 10.42 -0.72
N ALA A 72 14.51 11.50 0.03
CA ALA A 72 13.77 12.75 -0.20
C ALA A 72 14.04 13.40 -1.58
N ASP A 73 15.23 13.21 -2.16
CA ASP A 73 15.56 13.75 -3.48
C ASP A 73 14.93 12.89 -4.59
N ILE A 74 14.89 11.57 -4.41
CA ILE A 74 14.22 10.63 -5.32
C ILE A 74 12.71 10.88 -5.31
N GLU A 75 12.09 10.95 -4.13
CA GLU A 75 10.65 11.18 -4.00
C GLU A 75 10.24 12.52 -4.62
N ARG A 76 11.07 13.56 -4.45
CA ARG A 76 10.85 14.85 -5.12
C ARG A 76 10.95 14.71 -6.64
N SER A 77 11.88 13.92 -7.16
CA SER A 77 11.96 13.63 -8.59
C SER A 77 10.70 12.90 -9.09
N LEU A 78 10.25 11.87 -8.37
CA LEU A 78 9.02 11.14 -8.69
C LEU A 78 7.81 12.07 -8.79
N SER A 79 7.57 12.91 -7.76
CA SER A 79 6.45 13.87 -7.74
C SER A 79 6.45 14.88 -8.89
N ARG A 80 7.61 15.16 -9.50
CA ARG A 80 7.73 16.12 -10.61
C ARG A 80 7.58 15.47 -11.97
N HIS A 81 7.96 14.21 -12.11
CA HIS A 81 8.14 13.56 -13.40
C HIS A 81 7.17 12.41 -13.66
N LEU A 82 6.54 11.86 -12.61
CA LEU A 82 5.57 10.77 -12.72
C LEU A 82 4.22 11.21 -12.15
N THR A 83 3.15 10.86 -12.86
CA THR A 83 1.77 11.05 -12.40
C THR A 83 1.15 9.75 -11.88
N ASP A 84 1.58 8.60 -12.42
CA ASP A 84 1.01 7.29 -12.10
C ASP A 84 1.97 6.47 -11.23
N TYR A 85 2.29 7.02 -10.07
CA TYR A 85 3.14 6.37 -9.06
C TYR A 85 2.51 6.46 -7.68
N ALA A 86 2.91 5.56 -6.79
CA ALA A 86 2.58 5.66 -5.37
C ALA A 86 3.72 5.08 -4.54
N LEU A 87 4.26 5.84 -3.59
CA LEU A 87 5.22 5.33 -2.61
C LEU A 87 4.60 4.15 -1.86
N THR A 88 5.41 3.17 -1.46
CA THR A 88 4.95 2.04 -0.64
C THR A 88 5.98 1.64 0.41
N GLU A 89 5.69 0.57 1.18
CA GLU A 89 6.50 0.06 2.29
C GLU A 89 6.95 1.20 3.23
N MET A 90 8.23 1.24 3.58
CA MET A 90 8.82 2.26 4.44
C MET A 90 8.66 3.68 3.86
N SER A 91 8.74 3.84 2.52
CA SER A 91 8.59 5.16 1.88
C SER A 91 7.20 5.76 2.06
N ALA A 92 6.15 4.94 1.99
CA ALA A 92 4.80 5.40 2.32
C ALA A 92 4.60 5.56 3.82
N ALA A 93 5.09 4.63 4.63
CA ALA A 93 4.95 4.74 6.08
C ALA A 93 5.59 6.01 6.64
N ASP A 94 6.76 6.42 6.13
CA ASP A 94 7.41 7.68 6.53
C ASP A 94 6.54 8.92 6.21
N ARG A 95 5.65 8.84 5.23
CA ARG A 95 4.68 9.91 4.91
C ARG A 95 3.41 9.86 5.75
N TYR A 96 3.06 8.70 6.28
CA TYR A 96 1.88 8.52 7.13
C TYR A 96 2.19 8.73 8.63
N ALA A 97 3.23 8.06 9.12
CA ALA A 97 3.67 8.06 10.51
C ALA A 97 5.18 7.70 10.57
N PRO A 98 6.08 8.70 10.56
CA PRO A 98 7.52 8.48 10.61
C PRO A 98 7.94 7.62 11.80
N PHE A 99 8.59 6.48 11.53
CA PHE A 99 8.97 5.52 12.57
C PHE A 99 10.49 5.38 12.73
N THR A 100 11.21 5.13 11.62
CA THR A 100 12.67 4.92 11.66
C THR A 100 13.32 5.38 10.37
N ARG A 101 14.55 5.89 10.47
CA ARG A 101 15.29 6.33 9.29
C ARG A 101 15.66 5.14 8.42
N HIS A 102 15.46 5.28 7.11
CA HIS A 102 15.89 4.32 6.11
C HIS A 102 16.52 5.00 4.89
N GLN A 103 17.26 4.23 4.10
CA GLN A 103 17.86 4.65 2.82
C GLN A 103 17.17 4.01 1.61
N ARG A 104 16.13 3.20 1.85
CA ARG A 104 15.35 2.51 0.82
C ARG A 104 14.28 3.45 0.26
N VAL A 105 14.08 3.44 -1.05
CA VAL A 105 12.90 4.02 -1.68
C VAL A 105 12.14 2.92 -2.40
N SER A 106 10.84 2.83 -2.16
CA SER A 106 9.97 1.88 -2.85
C SER A 106 8.67 2.52 -3.30
N PHE A 107 8.24 2.18 -4.51
CA PHE A 107 7.01 2.71 -5.09
C PHE A 107 6.43 1.80 -6.17
N TYR A 108 5.11 1.88 -6.31
CA TYR A 108 4.33 1.32 -7.38
C TYR A 108 4.31 2.23 -8.61
N VAL A 109 4.20 1.62 -9.78
CA VAL A 109 3.90 2.26 -11.07
C VAL A 109 2.84 1.44 -11.81
N ALA A 110 1.99 2.11 -12.60
CA ALA A 110 0.99 1.40 -13.41
C ALA A 110 1.64 0.55 -14.52
N ALA A 111 2.73 1.07 -15.09
CA ALA A 111 3.52 0.40 -16.12
C ALA A 111 4.97 0.91 -16.02
N TRP A 112 5.94 0.13 -16.50
CA TRP A 112 7.34 0.56 -16.50
C TRP A 112 7.53 1.92 -17.21
N PRO A 113 7.97 2.97 -16.48
CA PRO A 113 8.21 4.26 -17.09
C PRO A 113 9.35 4.19 -18.11
N LEU A 114 9.11 4.75 -19.30
CA LEU A 114 10.17 4.96 -20.28
C LEU A 114 11.21 5.92 -19.71
N HIS A 115 12.48 5.57 -19.86
CA HIS A 115 13.62 6.40 -19.44
C HIS A 115 13.68 6.71 -17.94
N LEU A 116 13.14 5.82 -17.09
CA LEU A 116 13.17 5.98 -15.64
C LEU A 116 14.58 6.15 -15.07
N ASP A 117 15.55 5.49 -15.69
CA ASP A 117 16.98 5.65 -15.44
C ASP A 117 17.46 7.10 -15.62
N ARG A 118 16.99 7.79 -16.66
CA ARG A 118 17.31 9.20 -16.90
C ARG A 118 16.54 10.13 -15.97
N VAL A 119 15.25 9.85 -15.76
CA VAL A 119 14.36 10.65 -14.91
C VAL A 119 14.85 10.67 -13.46
N LEU A 120 15.29 9.52 -12.96
CA LEU A 120 15.82 9.39 -11.62
C LEU A 120 17.34 9.52 -11.56
N GLU A 121 18.00 9.93 -12.65
CA GLU A 121 19.46 10.06 -12.76
C GLU A 121 20.22 8.85 -12.15
N LEU A 122 19.72 7.65 -12.39
CA LEU A 122 20.27 6.42 -11.84
C LEU A 122 21.61 6.15 -12.52
N ARG A 123 22.67 6.08 -11.72
CA ARG A 123 23.99 5.66 -12.19
C ARG A 123 24.19 4.18 -11.87
N PRO A 124 24.87 3.41 -12.74
CA PRO A 124 25.29 2.07 -12.39
C PRO A 124 26.17 2.13 -11.15
N ALA A 125 25.87 1.28 -10.18
CA ALA A 125 26.69 1.12 -9.00
C ALA A 125 26.58 -0.33 -8.54
N GLU A 126 27.71 -0.83 -8.05
CA GLU A 126 27.83 -2.15 -7.45
C GLU A 126 27.41 -2.03 -5.98
N GLY A 127 26.27 -2.63 -5.60
CA GLY A 127 25.80 -2.53 -4.22
C GLY A 127 24.47 -3.23 -3.94
N THR A 128 24.11 -3.30 -2.66
CA THR A 128 22.80 -3.79 -2.21
C THR A 128 21.71 -2.83 -2.67
N PRO A 129 20.66 -3.30 -3.37
CA PRO A 129 19.64 -2.41 -3.90
C PRO A 129 18.95 -1.60 -2.81
N ASN A 130 18.74 -0.31 -3.08
CA ASN A 130 18.03 0.62 -2.21
C ASN A 130 16.92 1.40 -2.93
N LEU A 131 16.66 1.09 -4.20
CA LEU A 131 15.52 1.60 -4.95
C LEU A 131 14.73 0.41 -5.51
N PHE A 132 13.45 0.32 -5.18
CA PHE A 132 12.57 -0.79 -5.53
C PHE A 132 11.36 -0.25 -6.27
N ILE A 133 11.05 -0.84 -7.40
CA ILE A 133 9.97 -0.37 -8.28
C ILE A 133 9.11 -1.56 -8.61
N TYR A 134 7.82 -1.41 -8.34
CA TYR A 134 6.82 -2.46 -8.48
C TYR A 134 5.85 -2.06 -9.59
N GLU A 135 5.82 -2.82 -10.68
CA GLU A 135 4.78 -2.64 -11.69
C GLU A 135 3.51 -3.35 -11.22
N ASP A 136 2.57 -2.57 -10.71
CA ASP A 136 1.27 -3.00 -10.21
C ASP A 136 0.27 -1.83 -10.23
N PRO A 137 -0.63 -1.78 -11.23
CA PRO A 137 -1.70 -0.79 -11.27
C PRO A 137 -2.60 -0.82 -10.04
N GLU A 138 -2.84 -1.99 -9.44
CA GLU A 138 -3.69 -2.11 -8.25
C GLU A 138 -3.03 -1.44 -7.05
N GLY A 139 -1.69 -1.38 -7.01
CA GLY A 139 -0.93 -0.66 -5.99
C GLY A 139 -1.14 0.86 -5.97
N LEU A 140 -1.66 1.42 -7.07
CA LEU A 140 -2.03 2.85 -7.16
C LEU A 140 -3.46 3.13 -6.68
N ARG A 141 -4.29 2.08 -6.55
CA ARG A 141 -5.70 2.25 -6.18
C ARG A 141 -5.81 2.70 -4.73
N PHE A 142 -6.73 3.63 -4.51
CA PHE A 142 -6.95 4.26 -3.20
C PHE A 142 -5.69 4.93 -2.64
N SER A 143 -4.74 5.32 -3.50
CA SER A 143 -3.59 6.12 -3.09
C SER A 143 -4.03 7.46 -2.51
N GLU A 144 -3.24 7.97 -1.57
CA GLU A 144 -3.49 9.23 -0.87
C GLU A 144 -2.33 10.18 -1.12
N ASP A 145 -2.64 11.45 -1.42
CA ASP A 145 -1.62 12.50 -1.43
C ASP A 145 -1.18 12.83 0.00
N ARG A 146 0.14 12.84 0.21
CA ARG A 146 0.80 13.20 1.46
C ARG A 146 1.84 14.27 1.18
N ASP A 147 1.44 15.52 1.36
CA ASP A 147 2.28 16.70 1.17
C ASP A 147 2.95 16.73 -0.22
N GLY A 148 2.19 16.38 -1.26
CA GLY A 148 2.65 16.36 -2.65
C GLY A 148 3.36 15.08 -3.08
N ALA A 149 3.39 14.05 -2.23
CA ALA A 149 3.81 12.70 -2.61
C ALA A 149 2.62 11.74 -2.58
N LEU A 150 2.36 11.04 -3.69
CA LEU A 150 1.36 9.99 -3.74
C LEU A 150 1.87 8.76 -2.98
N CYS A 151 1.07 8.26 -2.05
CA CYS A 151 1.37 7.07 -1.25
C CYS A 151 0.30 6.01 -1.48
N ALA A 152 0.69 4.73 -1.50
CA ALA A 152 -0.22 3.61 -1.47
C ALA A 152 -1.16 3.73 -0.27
N SER A 153 -2.37 3.17 -0.34
CA SER A 153 -3.33 3.26 0.77
C SER A 153 -2.71 2.73 2.08
N PRO A 154 -3.08 3.25 3.26
CA PRO A 154 -2.51 2.78 4.52
C PRO A 154 -2.65 1.27 4.73
N ILE A 155 -3.74 0.67 4.25
CA ILE A 155 -3.97 -0.78 4.31
C ILE A 155 -2.95 -1.52 3.43
N LEU A 156 -2.73 -1.09 2.19
CA LEU A 156 -1.74 -1.73 1.33
C LEU A 156 -0.32 -1.53 1.87
N THR A 157 0.03 -0.33 2.34
CA THR A 157 1.32 -0.06 2.99
C THR A 157 1.55 -0.97 4.19
N TYR A 158 0.52 -1.22 5.02
CA TYR A 158 0.62 -2.19 6.12
C TYR A 158 0.93 -3.60 5.62
N LEU A 159 0.21 -4.07 4.60
CA LEU A 159 0.41 -5.41 4.02
C LEU A 159 1.83 -5.58 3.44
N ASP A 160 2.33 -4.56 2.73
CA ASP A 160 3.67 -4.56 2.17
C ASP A 160 4.75 -4.58 3.25
N LEU A 161 4.58 -3.77 4.30
CA LEU A 161 5.49 -3.75 5.46
C LEU A 161 5.52 -5.07 6.22
N SER A 162 4.35 -5.68 6.46
CA SER A 162 4.26 -6.99 7.12
C SER A 162 5.02 -8.07 6.35
N ASN A 163 5.04 -7.98 5.01
CA ASN A 163 5.77 -8.93 4.18
C ASN A 163 7.30 -8.72 4.18
N MET A 164 7.80 -7.56 4.62
CA MET A 164 9.25 -7.31 4.74
C MET A 164 9.88 -8.00 5.98
N GLY A 165 9.08 -8.23 7.03
CA GLY A 165 9.56 -8.76 8.31
C GLY A 165 10.54 -7.82 9.04
N GLY A 166 10.99 -8.23 10.23
CA GLY A 166 11.91 -7.45 11.05
C GLY A 166 11.40 -6.03 11.30
N ARG A 167 12.20 -5.01 10.96
CA ARG A 167 11.80 -3.59 11.10
C ARG A 167 10.56 -3.21 10.28
N GLY A 168 10.25 -3.95 9.21
CA GLY A 168 9.01 -3.76 8.46
C GLY A 168 7.79 -4.10 9.30
N GLN A 169 7.86 -5.16 10.11
CA GLN A 169 6.79 -5.54 11.03
C GLN A 169 6.57 -4.46 12.10
N ASP A 170 7.65 -3.94 12.70
CA ASP A 170 7.57 -2.85 13.67
C ASP A 170 6.93 -1.58 13.06
N ALA A 171 7.29 -1.25 11.82
CA ALA A 171 6.71 -0.12 11.10
C ALA A 171 5.23 -0.36 10.72
N ALA A 172 4.85 -1.59 10.38
CA ALA A 172 3.46 -1.97 10.12
C ALA A 172 2.59 -1.76 11.36
N GLU A 173 3.07 -2.22 12.53
CA GLU A 173 2.38 -2.03 13.81
C GLU A 173 2.27 -0.54 14.18
N HIS A 174 3.33 0.23 13.97
CA HIS A 174 3.30 1.68 14.17
C HIS A 174 2.27 2.38 13.26
N LEU A 175 2.23 2.01 11.98
CA LEU A 175 1.24 2.53 11.02
C LEU A 175 -0.19 2.13 11.41
N LEU A 176 -0.38 0.89 11.85
CA LEU A 176 -1.67 0.39 12.32
C LEU A 176 -2.20 1.25 13.47
N ASP A 177 -1.41 1.41 14.53
CA ASP A 177 -1.88 2.07 15.75
C ASP A 177 -2.06 3.59 15.56
N ASN A 178 -1.24 4.25 14.73
CA ASN A 178 -1.25 5.71 14.59
C ASN A 178 -2.08 6.23 13.41
N VAL A 179 -2.39 5.40 12.41
CA VAL A 179 -3.03 5.87 11.16
C VAL A 179 -4.25 5.05 10.79
N ILE A 180 -4.16 3.71 10.85
CA ILE A 180 -5.25 2.84 10.39
C ILE A 180 -6.33 2.72 11.46
N HIS A 181 -5.96 2.32 12.68
CA HIS A 181 -6.88 2.10 13.78
C HIS A 181 -7.70 3.35 14.16
N PRO A 182 -7.13 4.58 14.18
CA PRO A 182 -7.91 5.79 14.43
C PRO A 182 -9.03 6.04 13.40
N ARG A 183 -8.93 5.49 12.18
CA ARG A 183 -9.96 5.63 11.13
C ARG A 183 -11.11 4.64 11.26
N TRP A 184 -11.02 3.68 12.19
CA TRP A 184 -12.09 2.72 12.44
C TRP A 184 -13.15 3.25 13.39
N GLN A 185 -12.85 4.32 14.13
CA GLN A 185 -13.82 5.02 14.98
C GLN A 185 -14.86 5.72 14.08
#